data_AF-A0A8T7M3G2-F1
#
_entry.id   AF-A0A8T7M3G2-F1
#
_cell.length_a   1.000
_cell.length_b   1.000
_cell.length_c   1.000
_cell.angle_alpha   90.00
_cell.angle_beta   90.00
_cell.angle_gamma   90.00
#
_symmetry.space_group_name_H-M   'P 1'
#
loop_
_entity.id
_entity.type
_entity.pdbx_description
1 polymer ?
#
loop_
_entity_poly.entity_id
_entity_poly.type
_entity_poly.pdbx_seq_one_letter_code
_entity_poly.pdbx_strand_id
1 'polypeptide(L)' 'MSEPIHVLAFSGSLRKNSYNTALLHLARELKPADLEIEIFDLAPIPLYKQRP' A
#
# COMPACT_ATOMS: atom_id res chain seq x y z
N MET A 1 22.21 -9.55 -12.43
CA MET A 1 21.47 -8.70 -11.46
C MET A 1 20.05 -9.19 -11.47
N SER A 2 19.47 -9.54 -10.32
CA SER A 2 18.07 -9.92 -10.20
C SER A 2 17.19 -8.68 -10.30
N GLU A 3 16.04 -8.78 -10.96
CA GLU A 3 15.05 -7.71 -10.99
C GLU A 3 14.51 -7.43 -9.56
N PRO A 4 14.28 -6.16 -9.20
CA PRO A 4 13.75 -5.81 -7.89
C PRO A 4 12.33 -6.35 -7.69
N ILE A 5 12.00 -6.76 -6.46
CA ILE A 5 10.65 -7.21 -6.10
C ILE A 5 9.75 -5.99 -5.96
N HIS A 6 8.66 -5.95 -6.73
CA HIS A 6 7.69 -4.86 -6.65
C HIS A 6 6.51 -5.25 -5.76
N VAL A 7 6.26 -4.46 -4.72
CA VAL A 7 5.18 -4.68 -3.74
C VAL A 7 4.18 -3.54 -3.82
N LEU A 8 2.93 -3.87 -4.13
CA LEU A 8 1.80 -2.95 -3.97
C LEU A 8 1.25 -3.07 -2.54
N ALA A 9 1.31 -1.99 -1.78
CA ALA A 9 0.87 -1.93 -0.39
C ALA A 9 -0.29 -0.96 -0.22
N PHE A 10 -1.28 -1.33 0.59
CA PHE A 10 -2.41 -0.47 0.92
C PHE A 10 -2.84 -0.66 2.38
N SER A 11 -3.37 0.40 2.97
CA SER A 11 -3.84 0.42 4.34
C SER A 11 -5.33 0.09 4.39
N GLY A 12 -5.75 -0.80 5.29
CA GLY A 12 -7.17 -1.10 5.51
C GLY A 12 -7.96 0.03 6.20
N SER A 13 -7.35 1.18 6.45
CA SER A 13 -8.00 2.33 7.09
C SER A 13 -7.99 3.55 6.18
N LEU A 14 -9.17 4.14 5.97
CA LEU A 14 -9.36 5.38 5.20
C LEU A 14 -9.27 6.64 6.06
N ARG A 15 -9.07 6.52 7.38
CA ARG A 15 -9.01 7.70 8.27
C ARG A 15 -7.65 8.38 8.14
N LYS A 16 -7.64 9.71 8.30
CA LYS A 16 -6.43 10.55 8.16
C LYS A 16 -5.24 10.12 9.03
N ASN A 17 -5.49 9.73 10.28
CA ASN A 17 -4.43 9.37 11.25
C ASN A 17 -4.41 7.85 11.50
N SER A 18 -4.15 7.09 10.44
CA SER A 18 -4.00 5.63 10.53
C SER A 18 -2.56 5.24 10.83
N TYR A 19 -2.35 4.48 11.91
CA TYR A 19 -1.04 3.89 12.20
C TYR A 19 -0.60 2.89 11.13
N ASN A 20 -1.55 2.17 10.50
CA ASN A 20 -1.23 1.27 9.40
C ASN A 20 -0.70 2.04 8.18
N THR A 21 -1.24 3.21 7.89
CA THR A 21 -0.74 4.06 6.80
C THR A 21 0.65 4.61 7.14
N ALA A 22 0.87 5.05 8.37
CA ALA A 22 2.20 5.49 8.82
C ALA A 22 3.25 4.37 8.74
N LEU A 23 2.88 3.14 9.11
CA LEU A 23 3.74 1.96 8.99
C LEU A 23 4.16 1.69 7.53
N LEU A 24 3.25 1.82 6.57
CA LEU A 24 3.58 1.62 5.15
C LEU A 24 4.58 2.67 4.64
N HIS A 25 4.45 3.92 5.06
CA HIS A 25 5.42 4.96 4.71
C HIS A 25 6.82 4.64 5.25
N LEU A 26 6.92 4.24 6.52
CA LEU A 26 8.19 3.81 7.10
C LEU A 26 8.76 2.56 6.41
N ALA A 27 7.92 1.59 6.07
CA ALA A 27 8.37 0.40 5.35
C ALA A 27 8.97 0.74 3.98
N ARG A 28 8.38 1.70 3.25
CA ARG A 28 8.92 2.20 1.98
C ARG A 28 10.27 2.91 2.15
N GLU A 29 10.45 3.65 3.24
CA GLU A 29 11.70 4.35 3.55
C GLU A 29 12.82 3.38 3.97
N LEU A 30 12.48 2.32 4.70
CA LEU A 30 13.43 1.36 5.27
C LEU A 30 13.64 0.10 4.41
N LYS A 31 13.06 0.05 3.20
CA LYS A 31 13.13 -1.12 2.32
C LYS A 31 14.59 -1.43 1.92
N PRO A 32 14.92 -2.71 1.66
CA PRO A 32 16.20 -3.06 1.05
C PRO A 32 16.28 -2.57 -0.41
N ALA A 33 17.48 -2.55 -0.98
CA ALA A 33 17.73 -1.99 -2.31
C ALA A 33 17.06 -2.78 -3.45
N ASP A 34 16.82 -4.07 -3.25
CA ASP A 34 16.23 -5.02 -4.19
C ASP A 34 14.69 -5.12 -4.10
N LEU A 35 14.05 -4.18 -3.41
CA LEU A 35 12.61 -4.14 -3.22
C LEU A 35 12.07 -2.75 -3.56
N GLU A 36 10.92 -2.65 -4.20
CA GLU A 36 10.19 -1.40 -4.42
C GLU A 36 8.80 -1.49 -3.77
N ILE A 37 8.36 -0.42 -3.11
CA ILE A 37 7.04 -0.36 -2.47
C ILE A 37 6.24 0.79 -3.06
N GLU A 38 5.14 0.44 -3.73
CA GLU A 38 4.11 1.38 -4.17
C GLU A 38 2.98 1.40 -3.13
N ILE A 39 2.68 2.57 -2.57
CA ILE A 39 1.58 2.74 -1.62
C ILE A 39 0.35 3.22 -2.37
N PHE A 40 -0.74 2.46 -2.29
CA PHE A 40 -2.01 2.73 -2.96
C PHE A 40 -3.10 3.18 -1.98
N ASP A 41 -3.85 4.21 -2.36
CA ASP A 41 -5.01 4.71 -1.60
C ASP A 41 -6.28 3.98 -2.02
N LEU A 42 -6.95 3.33 -1.06
CA LEU A 42 -8.20 2.62 -1.30
C LEU A 42 -9.42 3.55 -1.41
N ALA A 43 -9.34 4.80 -0.97
CA ALA A 43 -10.48 5.72 -0.95
C ALA A 43 -11.19 5.91 -2.31
N PRO A 44 -10.49 5.89 -3.47
CA PRO A 44 -11.11 6.00 -4.78
C PRO A 44 -11.80 4.72 -5.28
N ILE A 45 -11.57 3.56 -4.64
CA ILE A 45 -12.16 2.29 -5.09
C ILE A 45 -13.66 2.26 -4.75
N PRO A 46 -14.55 2.04 -5.74
CA PRO A 46 -15.98 1.92 -5.49
C PRO A 46 -16.30 0.64 -4.72
N LEU A 47 -17.36 0.69 -3.91
CA LEU A 47 -17.90 -0.51 -3.27
C LEU A 47 -18.33 -1.53 -4.33
N TYR A 48 -17.98 -2.79 -4.09
CA TYR A 48 -18.40 -3.90 -4.94
C TYR A 48 -19.93 -4.01 -4.95
N LYS A 49 -20.51 -4.15 -6.15
CA LYS A 49 -21.93 -4.48 -6.34
C LYS A 49 -22.05 -5.91 -6.84
N GLN A 50 -22.52 -6.81 -5.98
CA GLN A 50 -22.94 -8.14 -6.40
C GLN A 50 -24.29 -8.02 -7.14
N ARG A 51 -24.47 -8.73 -8.27
CA ARG A 51 -25.70 -8.75 -9.09
C ARG A 51 -26.96 -8.98 -8.22
N PRO A 52 -28.16 -8.53 -8.68
CA PRO A 52 -29.40 -8.68 -7.93
C PRO A 52 -29.79 -10.14 -7.74
#